data_AF-A0A965D1M6-F1
#
_entry.id   AF-A0A965D1M6-F1
#
_cell.length_a   1.000
_cell.length_b   1.000
_cell.length_c   1.000
_cell.angle_alpha   90.00
_cell.angle_beta   90.00
_cell.angle_gamma   90.00
#
_symmetry.space_group_name_H-M   'P 1'
#
loop_
_entity.id
_entity.type
_entity.pdbx_description
1 polymer ?
#
loop_
_entity_poly.entity_id
_entity_poly.type
_entity_poly.pdbx_seq_one_letter_code
_entity_poly.pdbx_strand_id
1 'polypeptide(L)' 'AARALPGAIPVNPKNALRTYGIGAQILRDLKVTKMRLLSKPRRMPSMAGFDLQVTGYMQPEDEPN' A
#
# COMPACT_ATOMS: atom_id res chain seq x y z
N ALA A 1 -15.66 -19.85 3.42
CA ALA A 1 -14.37 -19.56 4.08
C ALA A 1 -13.37 -19.15 3.01
N ALA A 2 -12.87 -17.90 3.03
CA ALA A 2 -12.00 -17.36 1.97
C ALA A 2 -10.59 -17.98 2.07
N ARG A 3 -10.12 -18.62 0.98
CA ARG A 3 -8.75 -19.12 0.85
C ARG A 3 -7.78 -17.93 0.88
N ALA A 4 -6.89 -17.88 1.86
CA ALA A 4 -5.78 -16.94 1.88
C ALA A 4 -4.79 -17.29 0.75
N LEU A 5 -4.41 -16.29 -0.04
CA LEU A 5 -3.41 -16.42 -1.09
C LEU A 5 -2.01 -16.56 -0.45
N PRO A 6 -1.16 -17.51 -0.92
CA PRO A 6 0.20 -17.65 -0.39
C PRO A 6 0.99 -16.38 -0.71
N GLY A 7 1.43 -15.67 0.33
CA GLY A 7 2.18 -14.41 0.23
C GLY A 7 1.50 -13.19 0.85
N ALA A 8 0.22 -13.29 1.23
CA ALA A 8 -0.45 -12.22 1.96
C ALA A 8 0.05 -12.19 3.41
N ILE A 9 1.00 -11.30 3.72
CA ILE A 9 1.42 -11.04 5.11
C ILE A 9 0.21 -10.46 5.85
N PRO A 10 -0.34 -11.13 6.88
CA PRO A 10 -1.43 -10.58 7.65
C PRO A 10 -0.94 -9.30 8.32
N VAL A 11 -1.46 -8.15 7.89
CA VAL A 11 -1.14 -6.85 8.45
C VAL A 11 -1.75 -6.74 9.84
N ASN A 12 -1.06 -7.30 10.83
CA ASN A 12 -1.35 -7.03 12.23
C ASN A 12 -1.14 -5.53 12.45
N PRO A 13 -2.08 -4.76 13.04
CA PRO A 13 -1.96 -3.30 13.15
C PRO A 13 -0.70 -2.87 13.92
N LYS A 14 -0.19 -3.72 14.83
CA LYS A 14 1.10 -3.53 15.51
C LYS A 14 2.31 -3.67 14.57
N ASN A 15 2.20 -4.44 13.49
CA ASN A 15 3.25 -4.70 12.51
C ASN A 15 3.10 -3.82 11.26
N ALA A 16 1.94 -3.21 11.04
CA ALA A 16 1.66 -2.38 9.88
C ALA A 16 2.67 -1.23 9.73
N LEU A 17 3.07 -0.59 10.85
CA LEU A 17 4.12 0.44 10.87
C LEU A 17 5.47 -0.07 10.33
N ARG A 18 5.88 -1.29 10.70
CA ARG A 18 7.12 -1.90 10.17
C ARG A 18 7.00 -2.21 8.68
N THR A 19 5.86 -2.73 8.25
CA THR A 19 5.63 -3.08 6.83
C THR A 19 5.56 -1.84 5.94
N TYR A 20 4.91 -0.76 6.39
CA TYR A 20 4.84 0.50 5.63
C TYR A 20 6.20 1.19 5.51
N GLY A 21 7.04 1.16 6.55
CA GLY A 21 8.35 1.81 6.51
C GLY A 21 9.26 1.24 5.42
N ILE A 22 9.37 -0.10 5.35
CA ILE A 22 10.18 -0.77 4.32
C ILE A 22 9.60 -0.50 2.93
N GLY A 23 8.28 -0.66 2.76
CA GLY A 23 7.61 -0.40 1.48
C GLY A 23 7.81 1.03 0.98
N ALA A 24 7.72 2.02 1.88
CA ALA A 24 7.90 3.42 1.54
C ALA A 24 9.37 3.76 1.18
N GLN A 25 10.35 3.12 1.83
CA GLN A 25 11.76 3.26 1.46
C GLN A 25 12.03 2.72 0.06
N ILE A 26 11.47 1.56 -0.28
CA ILE A 26 11.58 0.98 -1.64
C ILE A 26 10.96 1.93 -2.67
N LEU A 27 9.75 2.42 -2.41
CA LEU A 27 9.06 3.33 -3.33
C LEU A 27 9.82 4.65 -3.52
N ARG A 28 10.44 5.18 -2.45
CA ARG A 28 11.30 6.36 -2.53
C ARG A 28 12.56 6.11 -3.35
N ASP A 29 13.20 4.95 -3.20
CA ASP A 29 14.36 4.55 -4.01
C ASP A 29 14.00 4.49 -5.50
N LEU A 30 12.81 3.98 -5.81
CA LEU A 30 12.20 4.01 -7.15
C LEU A 30 11.71 5.39 -7.59
N LYS A 31 11.94 6.45 -6.80
CA LYS A 31 11.51 7.84 -7.04
C LYS A 31 9.98 8.03 -7.20
N VAL A 32 9.19 7.16 -6.59
CA VAL A 32 7.73 7.28 -6.57
C VAL A 32 7.33 8.34 -5.55
N THR A 33 6.64 9.38 -6.00
CA THR A 33 6.09 10.45 -5.15
C THR A 33 4.58 10.41 -5.05
N LYS A 34 3.90 9.82 -6.05
CA LYS A 34 2.44 9.69 -6.12
C LYS A 34 2.09 8.26 -6.54
N MET A 35 1.19 7.60 -5.81
CA MET A 35 0.78 6.24 -6.12
C MET A 35 -0.73 5.99 -5.90
N ARG A 36 -1.28 5.08 -6.69
CA ARG A 36 -2.61 4.48 -6.46
C ARG A 36 -2.44 3.09 -5.89
N LEU A 37 -3.29 2.73 -4.94
CA LEU A 37 -3.20 1.46 -4.23
C LEU A 37 -4.16 0.44 -4.82
N LEU A 38 -3.65 -0.74 -5.17
CA LEU A 38 -4.43 -1.89 -5.62
C LEU A 38 -5.13 -2.60 -4.45
N SER A 39 -5.93 -1.88 -3.67
CA SER A 39 -6.57 -2.42 -2.46
C SER A 39 -7.90 -1.72 -2.17
N LYS A 40 -8.71 -2.31 -1.28
CA LYS A 40 -9.93 -1.65 -0.80
C LYS A 40 -9.57 -0.37 -0.03
N PRO A 41 -10.39 0.68 -0.09
CA PRO A 41 -10.14 1.92 0.66
C PRO A 41 -10.08 1.63 2.17
N ARG A 42 -8.96 1.97 2.81
CA ARG A 42 -8.74 1.81 4.26
C ARG A 42 -8.15 3.09 4.83
N ARG A 43 -8.28 3.30 6.14
CA ARG A 43 -7.55 4.39 6.81
C ARG A 43 -6.06 4.06 6.81
N MET A 44 -5.30 4.84 6.03
CA MET A 44 -3.86 4.72 5.96
C MET A 44 -3.22 5.65 6.99
N PRO A 45 -2.14 5.25 7.67
CA PRO A 45 -1.29 6.20 8.39
C PRO A 45 -0.68 7.24 7.44
N SER A 46 -0.28 8.39 7.97
CA SER A 46 0.33 9.45 7.17
C SER A 46 1.63 8.98 6.51
N MET A 47 1.71 9.16 5.19
CA MET A 47 2.90 8.85 4.38
C MET A 47 3.80 10.08 4.16
N ALA A 48 3.46 11.21 4.79
CA ALA A 48 4.18 12.48 4.64
C ALA A 48 5.67 12.40 5.04
N GLY A 49 6.04 11.52 5.97
CA GLY A 49 7.43 11.31 6.38
C GLY A 49 8.29 10.58 5.33
N PHE A 50 7.70 10.13 4.22
CA PHE A 50 8.37 9.37 3.16
C PHE A 50 8.28 10.03 1.78
N ASP A 51 7.86 11.30 1.70
CA ASP A 51 7.66 12.03 0.43
C ASP A 51 6.71 11.30 -0.54
N LEU A 52 5.78 10.50 0.00
CA LEU A 52 4.90 9.64 -0.75
C LEU A 52 3.44 10.03 -0.56
N GLN A 53 2.75 10.29 -1.66
CA GLN A 53 1.34 10.67 -1.70
C GLN A 53 0.49 9.53 -2.25
N VAL A 54 -0.49 9.09 -1.47
CA VAL A 54 -1.53 8.18 -1.95
C VAL A 54 -2.61 9.01 -2.65
N THR A 55 -2.73 8.87 -3.97
CA THR A 55 -3.70 9.63 -4.78
C THR A 55 -5.06 8.94 -4.90
N GLY A 56 -5.14 7.65 -4.56
CA GLY A 56 -6.40 6.92 -4.55
C GLY A 56 -6.22 5.41 -4.45
N TYR A 57 -7.34 4.72 -4.55
CA TYR A 57 -7.41 3.27 -4.64
C TYR A 57 -7.82 2.88 -6.07
N MET A 58 -7.27 1.79 -6.57
CA MET A 58 -7.61 1.20 -7.85
C MET A 58 -8.12 -0.20 -7.56
N GLN A 59 -9.32 -0.49 -8.04
CA GLN A 59 -9.89 -1.84 -7.94
C GLN A 59 -9.39 -2.66 -9.13
N PRO A 60 -9.31 -4.00 -9.03
CA PRO A 60 -8.92 -4.84 -10.16
C PRO A 60 -9.84 -4.67 -11.38
N GLU A 61 -11.03 -4.11 -11.18
CA GLU A 61 -12.03 -3.82 -12.22
C GLU A 61 -11.81 -2.44 -12.88
N ASP A 62 -10.84 -1.65 -12.40
CA ASP A 62 -10.50 -0.30 -12.88
C ASP A 62 -9.44 -0.35 -14.00
N GLU A 63 -9.40 -1.47 -14.75
CA GLU A 63 -8.44 -1.73 -15.82
C GLU A 63 -8.75 -0.80 -17.02
N PRO A 64 -7.86 0.14 -17.39
CA PRO A 64 -8.00 0.83 -18.66
C PRO A 64 -7.49 -0.11 -19.76
N ASN A 65 -8.38 -0.50 -20.68
CA ASN A 65 -8.07 -1.23 -21.90
C ASN A 65 -6.94 -0.58 -22.71
#